data_AF-A0A1I5R3P7-F1
#
_entry.id   AF-A0A1I5R3P7-F1
#
_cell.length_a   1.000
_cell.length_b   1.000
_cell.length_c   1.000
_cell.angle_alpha   90.00
_cell.angle_beta   90.00
_cell.angle_gamma   90.00
#
_symmetry.space_group_name_H-M   'P 1'
#
loop_
_entity.id
_entity.type
_entity.pdbx_description
1 polymer ?
#
loop_
_entity_poly.entity_id
_entity_poly.type
_entity_poly.pdbx_seq_one_letter_code
_entity_poly.pdbx_strand_id
1 'polypeptide(L)'
;MGIAGQVRPIVAAVVVLAAAVTAARAEEANDYPTSARAEYVYGCMKANGETRQAIEQCSCSIDVVASIVPYERYVTAETALSMAQVRGNLGTQFRTSEQANAAVNDLRRAQAEAEVRCF
;
A
#
# COMPACT_ATOMS: atom_id res chain seq x y z
N MET A 1 7.16 49.89 -17.94
CA MET A 1 7.04 48.76 -16.98
C MET A 1 6.97 47.47 -17.79
N GLY A 2 8.08 46.74 -17.87
CA GLY A 2 8.26 45.68 -18.86
C GLY A 2 7.61 44.37 -18.45
N ILE A 3 6.89 43.76 -19.39
CA ILE A 3 6.34 42.40 -19.35
C ILE A 3 7.39 41.38 -18.83
N ALA A 4 8.68 41.61 -19.15
CA ALA A 4 9.80 40.77 -18.71
C ALA A 4 10.04 40.72 -17.18
N GLY A 5 9.69 41.77 -16.42
CA GLY A 5 9.86 41.80 -14.96
C GLY A 5 8.81 40.96 -14.23
N GLN A 6 7.64 40.81 -14.83
CA GLN A 6 6.49 40.09 -14.27
C GLN A 6 6.50 38.60 -14.63
N VAL A 7 7.20 38.21 -15.70
CA VAL A 7 7.32 36.81 -16.15
C VAL A 7 8.22 35.99 -15.22
N ARG A 8 9.30 36.56 -14.65
CA ARG A 8 10.19 35.84 -13.70
C ARG A 8 9.49 35.31 -12.43
N PRO A 9 8.71 36.11 -11.68
CA PRO A 9 8.03 35.61 -10.49
C PRO A 9 6.91 34.61 -10.84
N ILE A 10 6.25 34.75 -12.00
CA ILE A 10 5.24 33.80 -12.46
C ILE A 10 5.88 32.44 -12.80
N VAL A 11 7.00 32.43 -13.53
CA VAL A 11 7.74 31.20 -13.84
C VAL A 11 8.25 30.53 -12.57
N ALA A 12 8.79 31.30 -11.61
CA ALA A 12 9.24 30.76 -10.33
C ALA A 12 8.07 30.14 -9.53
N ALA A 13 6.92 30.81 -9.46
CA ALA A 13 5.74 30.30 -8.78
C ALA A 13 5.21 29.01 -9.44
N VAL A 14 5.18 28.93 -10.77
CA VAL A 14 4.76 27.73 -11.51
C VAL A 14 5.71 26.55 -11.25
N VAL A 15 7.02 26.79 -11.22
CA VAL A 15 8.01 25.75 -10.93
C VAL A 15 7.87 25.22 -9.50
N VAL A 16 7.67 26.10 -8.52
CA VAL A 16 7.45 25.70 -7.11
C VAL A 16 6.16 24.89 -6.97
N LEU A 17 5.08 25.32 -7.63
CA LEU A 17 3.80 24.60 -7.59
C LEU A 17 3.90 23.21 -8.24
N ALA A 18 4.61 23.09 -9.37
CA ALA A 18 4.85 21.81 -10.02
C ALA A 18 5.69 20.85 -9.15
N ALA A 19 6.73 21.37 -8.48
CA ALA A 19 7.56 20.57 -7.57
C ALA A 19 6.77 20.05 -6.35
N ALA A 20 5.88 20.88 -5.80
CA ALA A 20 5.01 20.49 -4.69
C ALA A 20 4.03 19.37 -5.09
N VAL A 21 3.46 19.44 -6.29
CA VAL A 21 2.57 18.39 -6.81
C VAL A 21 3.32 17.06 -7.01
N THR A 22 4.55 17.09 -7.50
CA THR A 22 5.35 15.86 -7.67
C THR A 22 5.74 15.20 -6.35
N ALA A 23 6.04 15.99 -5.31
CA ALA A 23 6.38 15.46 -3.99
C ALA A 23 5.18 14.76 -3.32
N ALA A 24 3.99 15.35 -3.40
CA ALA A 24 2.77 14.75 -2.85
C ALA A 24 2.42 13.40 -3.50
N ARG A 25 2.61 13.27 -4.82
CA ARG A 25 2.39 12.01 -5.54
C ARG A 25 3.38 10.91 -5.18
N ALA A 26 4.62 11.27 -4.83
CA ALA A 26 5.63 10.31 -4.39
C ALA A 26 5.31 9.73 -3.00
N GLU A 27 4.71 10.54 -2.13
CA GLU A 27 4.26 10.11 -0.80
C GLU A 27 3.07 9.14 -0.88
N GLU A 28 2.10 9.42 -1.76
CA GLU A 28 0.97 8.51 -2.03
C GLU A 28 1.42 7.16 -2.63
N ALA A 29 2.51 7.15 -3.41
CA ALA A 29 3.09 5.92 -3.96
C ALA A 29 3.95 5.12 -2.95
N ASN A 30 4.31 5.73 -1.80
CA ASN A 30 5.18 5.14 -0.78
C ASN A 30 4.56 5.25 0.62
N ASP A 31 3.25 5.07 0.72
CA ASP A 31 2.52 5.15 1.99
C ASP A 31 2.82 3.98 2.94
N TYR A 32 3.36 2.87 2.42
CA TYR A 32 3.78 1.73 3.24
C TYR A 32 5.15 1.94 3.89
N PRO A 33 5.25 1.87 5.23
CA PRO A 33 6.54 1.87 5.93
C PRO A 33 7.42 0.71 5.47
N THR A 34 8.74 0.94 5.44
CA THR A 34 9.72 -0.10 5.05
C THR A 34 9.60 -1.37 5.89
N SER A 35 9.30 -1.25 7.18
CA SER A 35 9.07 -2.40 8.06
C SER A 35 7.88 -3.24 7.61
N ALA A 36 6.76 -2.61 7.25
CA ALA A 36 5.57 -3.31 6.76
C ALA A 36 5.84 -4.07 5.46
N ARG A 37 6.58 -3.45 4.53
CA ARG A 37 7.02 -4.11 3.30
C ARG A 37 7.92 -5.31 3.60
N ALA A 38 8.89 -5.15 4.49
CA ALA A 38 9.81 -6.21 4.87
C ALA A 38 9.09 -7.39 5.56
N GLU A 39 8.14 -7.10 6.46
CA GLU A 39 7.33 -8.11 7.15
C GLU A 39 6.42 -8.87 6.19
N TYR A 40 5.79 -8.17 5.23
CA TYR A 40 5.03 -8.82 4.17
C TYR A 40 5.90 -9.76 3.34
N VAL A 41 7.05 -9.30 2.85
CA VAL A 41 7.98 -10.11 2.04
C VAL A 41 8.45 -11.31 2.85
N TYR A 42 8.78 -11.12 4.12
CA TYR A 42 9.15 -12.21 5.02
C TYR A 42 8.03 -13.26 5.13
N GLY A 43 6.79 -12.85 5.41
CA GLY A 43 5.64 -13.76 5.48
C GLY A 43 5.36 -14.49 4.17
N CYS A 44 5.42 -13.76 3.04
CA CYS A 44 5.25 -14.32 1.70
C CYS A 44 6.32 -15.37 1.38
N MET A 45 7.58 -15.14 1.74
CA MET A 45 8.65 -16.11 1.53
C MET A 45 8.43 -17.41 2.31
N LYS A 46 7.89 -17.32 3.54
CA LYS A 46 7.55 -18.51 4.34
C LYS A 46 6.52 -19.41 3.65
N ALA A 47 5.65 -18.83 2.83
CA ALA A 47 4.67 -19.58 2.04
C ALA A 47 5.22 -20.07 0.68
N ASN A 48 6.27 -19.44 0.15
CA ASN A 48 6.74 -19.62 -1.24
C ASN A 48 8.18 -20.15 -1.37
N GLY A 49 8.68 -20.84 -0.34
CA GLY A 49 9.91 -21.65 -0.43
C GLY A 49 11.23 -20.92 -0.13
N GLU A 50 11.19 -19.67 0.35
CA GLU A 50 12.35 -18.95 0.90
C GLU A 50 13.58 -18.86 -0.03
N THR A 51 13.36 -18.85 -1.34
CA THR A 51 14.43 -18.75 -2.34
C THR A 51 14.70 -17.30 -2.75
N ARG A 52 15.80 -17.06 -3.47
CA ARG A 52 16.06 -15.73 -4.06
C ARG A 52 14.98 -15.33 -5.08
N GLN A 53 14.44 -16.29 -5.83
CA GLN A 53 13.31 -16.04 -6.72
C GLN A 53 12.06 -15.63 -5.92
N ALA A 54 11.79 -16.28 -4.79
CA ALA A 54 10.66 -15.91 -3.93
C ALA A 54 10.81 -14.47 -3.40
N ILE A 55 12.02 -13.99 -3.11
CA ILE A 55 12.24 -12.57 -2.75
C ILE A 55 11.77 -11.66 -3.87
N GLU A 56 12.15 -11.92 -5.13
CA GLU A 56 11.77 -11.10 -6.28
C GLU A 56 10.25 -11.09 -6.48
N GLN A 57 9.60 -12.26 -6.42
CA GLN A 57 8.15 -12.40 -6.58
C GLN A 57 7.38 -11.75 -5.43
N CYS A 58 7.79 -11.99 -4.18
CA CYS A 58 7.16 -11.39 -2.99
C CYS A 58 7.36 -9.87 -2.93
N SER A 59 8.50 -9.36 -3.42
CA SER A 59 8.73 -7.91 -3.53
C SER A 59 7.82 -7.28 -4.58
N CYS A 60 7.70 -7.92 -5.75
CA CYS A 60 6.72 -7.52 -6.78
C CYS A 60 5.30 -7.53 -6.22
N SER A 61 4.94 -8.55 -5.44
CA SER A 61 3.60 -8.71 -4.88
C SER A 61 3.21 -7.56 -3.95
N ILE A 62 4.10 -7.15 -3.03
CA ILE A 62 3.80 -6.02 -2.14
C ILE A 62 3.71 -4.69 -2.88
N ASP A 63 4.49 -4.51 -3.95
CA ASP A 63 4.40 -3.30 -4.78
C ASP A 63 3.06 -3.22 -5.52
N VAL A 64 2.55 -4.34 -6.04
CA VAL A 64 1.21 -4.41 -6.63
C VAL A 64 0.14 -4.14 -5.58
N VAL A 65 0.23 -4.77 -4.40
CA VAL A 65 -0.73 -4.55 -3.30
C VAL A 65 -0.76 -3.08 -2.88
N ALA A 66 0.40 -2.45 -2.65
CA ALA A 66 0.50 -1.04 -2.26
C ALA A 66 -0.03 -0.09 -3.34
N SER A 67 0.01 -0.48 -4.62
CA SER A 67 -0.56 0.33 -5.70
C SER A 67 -2.09 0.33 -5.74
N ILE A 68 -2.75 -0.61 -5.04
CA ILE A 68 -4.21 -0.81 -5.07
C ILE A 68 -4.84 -0.50 -3.71
N VAL A 69 -4.14 -0.85 -2.62
CA VAL A 69 -4.66 -0.78 -1.25
C VAL A 69 -3.83 0.24 -0.46
N PRO A 70 -4.46 1.30 0.06
CA PRO A 70 -3.79 2.23 0.97
C PRO A 70 -3.34 1.54 2.27
N TYR A 71 -2.23 1.98 2.85
CA TYR A 71 -1.63 1.37 4.03
C TYR A 71 -2.60 1.25 5.23
N GLU A 72 -3.46 2.24 5.45
CA GLU A 72 -4.45 2.19 6.53
C GLU A 72 -5.50 1.08 6.32
N ARG A 73 -5.90 0.83 5.07
CA ARG A 73 -6.80 -0.28 4.72
C ARG A 73 -6.11 -1.63 4.86
N TYR A 74 -4.82 -1.70 4.55
CA TYR A 74 -4.00 -2.88 4.77
C TYR A 74 -3.89 -3.25 6.25
N VAL A 75 -3.54 -2.30 7.12
CA VAL A 75 -3.47 -2.52 8.58
C VAL A 75 -4.83 -2.93 9.14
N THR A 76 -5.91 -2.33 8.64
CA THR A 76 -7.29 -2.71 9.01
C THR A 76 -7.57 -4.17 8.65
N ALA A 77 -7.18 -4.60 7.44
CA ALA A 77 -7.36 -5.97 6.98
C ALA A 77 -6.52 -6.97 7.79
N GLU A 78 -5.24 -6.69 8.04
CA GLU A 78 -4.38 -7.54 8.87
C GLU A 78 -4.92 -7.68 10.30
N THR A 79 -5.34 -6.56 10.89
CA THR A 79 -5.95 -6.55 12.23
C THR A 79 -7.23 -7.37 12.25
N ALA A 80 -8.09 -7.22 11.25
CA ALA A 80 -9.31 -8.01 11.12
C ALA A 80 -9.00 -9.53 11.03
N LEU A 81 -8.02 -9.91 10.22
CA LEU A 81 -7.61 -11.31 10.06
C LEU A 81 -7.00 -11.89 11.34
N SER A 82 -6.21 -11.10 12.07
CA SER A 82 -5.62 -11.49 13.36
C SER A 82 -6.72 -11.66 14.43
N MET A 83 -7.58 -10.65 14.58
CA MET A 83 -8.64 -10.66 15.59
C MET A 83 -9.73 -11.69 15.30
N ALA A 84 -10.02 -12.00 14.03
CA ALA A 84 -10.96 -13.04 13.65
C ALA A 84 -10.56 -14.44 14.15
N GLN A 85 -9.25 -14.68 14.37
CA GLN A 85 -8.72 -15.94 14.90
C GLN A 85 -8.92 -16.08 16.42
N VAL A 86 -9.18 -14.98 17.12
CA VAL A 86 -9.47 -15.00 18.56
C VAL A 86 -10.76 -15.79 18.82
N ARG A 87 -10.73 -16.68 19.82
CA ARG A 87 -11.90 -17.49 20.19
C ARG A 87 -12.88 -16.68 21.04
N GLY A 88 -14.15 -17.05 20.95
CA GLY A 88 -15.23 -16.41 21.72
C GLY A 88 -15.84 -15.20 21.03
N ASN A 89 -16.60 -14.41 21.81
CA ASN A 89 -17.44 -13.32 21.30
C ASN A 89 -16.64 -12.24 20.56
N LEU A 90 -15.44 -11.92 21.03
CA LEU A 90 -14.58 -10.89 20.43
C LEU A 90 -14.21 -11.24 18.98
N GLY A 91 -13.75 -12.46 18.71
CA GLY A 91 -13.44 -12.85 17.32
C GLY A 91 -14.66 -12.94 16.42
N THR A 92 -15.83 -13.27 16.98
CA THR A 92 -17.09 -13.25 16.20
C THR A 92 -17.44 -11.83 15.74
N GLN A 93 -17.24 -10.81 16.57
CA GLN A 93 -17.52 -9.42 16.19
C GLN A 93 -16.66 -8.97 15.00
N PHE A 94 -15.37 -9.35 14.96
CA PHE A 94 -14.51 -9.05 13.82
C PHE A 94 -14.89 -9.83 12.56
N ARG A 95 -15.31 -11.09 12.68
CA ARG A 95 -15.81 -11.89 11.54
C ARG A 95 -17.11 -11.34 10.95
N THR A 96 -17.97 -10.73 11.77
CA THR A 96 -19.26 -10.18 11.31
C THR A 96 -19.23 -8.70 10.96
N SER A 97 -18.11 -8.00 11.23
CA SER A 97 -17.99 -6.57 10.94
C SER A 97 -17.92 -6.32 9.43
N GLU A 98 -18.82 -5.49 8.91
CA GLU A 98 -18.86 -5.11 7.49
C GLU A 98 -17.59 -4.36 7.08
N GLN A 99 -17.13 -3.42 7.91
CA GLN A 99 -15.91 -2.64 7.65
C GLN A 99 -14.67 -3.54 7.60
N ALA A 100 -14.58 -4.51 8.51
CA ALA A 100 -13.48 -5.47 8.56
C ALA A 100 -13.49 -6.37 7.32
N ASN A 101 -14.66 -6.91 6.95
CA ASN A 101 -14.81 -7.74 5.77
C ASN A 101 -14.53 -6.97 4.47
N ALA A 102 -14.94 -5.71 4.37
CA ALA A 102 -14.62 -4.87 3.23
C ALA A 102 -13.10 -4.69 3.06
N ALA A 103 -12.38 -4.37 4.14
CA ALA A 103 -10.91 -4.22 4.09
C ALA A 103 -10.22 -5.54 3.70
N VAL A 104 -10.66 -6.66 4.25
CA VAL A 104 -10.14 -7.99 3.90
C VAL A 104 -10.41 -8.34 2.43
N ASN A 105 -11.58 -8.00 1.91
CA ASN A 105 -11.93 -8.26 0.51
C ASN A 105 -11.11 -7.39 -0.46
N ASP A 106 -10.87 -6.12 -0.12
CA ASP A 106 -9.98 -5.24 -0.89
C ASP A 106 -8.56 -5.81 -0.95
N LEU A 107 -8.02 -6.26 0.20
CA LEU A 107 -6.70 -6.88 0.27
C LEU A 107 -6.64 -8.18 -0.55
N ARG A 108 -7.63 -9.07 -0.43
CA ARG A 108 -7.68 -10.33 -1.19
C ARG A 108 -7.74 -10.10 -2.70
N ARG A 109 -8.49 -9.08 -3.14
CA ARG A 109 -8.55 -8.70 -4.56
C ARG A 109 -7.19 -8.25 -5.06
N ALA A 110 -6.50 -7.38 -4.30
CA ALA A 110 -5.16 -6.93 -4.64
C ALA A 110 -4.13 -8.07 -4.64
N GLN A 111 -4.23 -9.00 -3.69
CA GLN A 111 -3.38 -10.20 -3.65
C GLN A 111 -3.62 -11.12 -4.84
N ALA A 112 -4.87 -11.30 -5.29
CA ALA A 112 -5.16 -12.08 -6.49
C ALA A 112 -4.57 -11.43 -7.75
N GLU A 113 -4.57 -10.11 -7.84
CA GLU A 113 -3.93 -9.38 -8.93
C GLU A 113 -2.40 -9.50 -8.87
N ALA A 114 -1.83 -9.43 -7.67
CA ALA A 114 -0.41 -9.66 -7.44
C ALA A 114 0.01 -11.08 -7.82
N GLU A 115 -0.80 -12.09 -7.53
CA GLU A 115 -0.57 -13.48 -7.94
C GLU A 115 -0.39 -13.58 -9.45
N VAL A 116 -1.36 -13.06 -10.22
CA VAL A 116 -1.32 -13.12 -11.69
C VAL A 116 -0.15 -12.35 -12.29
N ARG A 117 0.31 -11.27 -11.65
CA ARG A 117 1.36 -10.39 -12.18
C ARG A 117 2.76 -10.82 -11.78
N CYS A 118 2.94 -11.44 -10.63
CA CYS A 118 4.24 -11.63 -10.00
C CYS A 118 4.63 -13.10 -9.80
N PHE A 119 3.69 -14.04 -9.81
CA PHE A 119 3.92 -15.47 -9.61
C PHE A 119 3.61 -16.28 -10.87
#